data_AF-A0A6J3AU80-F1
#
_entry.id   AF-A0A6J3AU80-F1
#
_cell.length_a   1.000
_cell.length_b   1.000
_cell.length_c   1.000
_cell.angle_alpha   90.00
_cell.angle_beta   90.00
_cell.angle_gamma   90.00
#
_symmetry.space_group_name_H-M   'P 1'
#
loop_
_entity.id
_entity.type
_entity.pdbx_description
1 polymer ?
#
loop_
_entity_poly.entity_id
_entity_poly.type
_entity_poly.pdbx_seq_one_letter_code
_entity_poly.pdbx_strand_id
1 'polypeptide(L)'
;MPSETPQVEERAAGCPHLSGAHLGKGSLEKGPPGDKEAKEHAWIRPDAPSRCSWQLGKPVSDSPHHHAALAKSPQILPDILKKIGDTPMVRINKIGRNFGLKCELLAKCEFFNAGGSVKDRISLRMIEDAEREGTLKPGDTIIEPTSGNTGIGLALAAAVKGYRCIIVMPEKMSTEKVDVLRALGAEIVRTPTQARFDSPESHVGVAWRLKNEIPNSHILDQYRNASNPLAHYDITAEEILQQCDGKLDMLVASAGTGGTITGIARKLKEKCPGCQIIGVDPEGSILAEPEELNQTEQTVYEVEGIGYDFVPTVLDRTVVDKWFKSNDQDAFAFARMLIAQEGLLCGGSAGSAMSVAVKAARELREGQRCVVILPDSVRNYMSKFLSDKWMLQKGFMKEEDLTVKKPWWWHLRVQELSLSAPLTVLPTVTCEHTIEILREKGFDQAPVVDESGAVLGMVTLGSMLSSLLAGKVRPSDQVRKVVSRQFKQICLTDPLGKLSHILEMDHFALVVHEQIQYHSHREASKRQMVFGVVSAIDLLNFVATRERNQKTKSGSTSEPRGVGAGAQP
;
A
#
# COMPACT_ATOMS: atom_id res chain seq x y z
N MET A 1 68.88 18.25 26.67
CA MET A 1 68.75 19.65 26.18
C MET A 1 67.34 19.80 25.62
N PRO A 2 66.63 20.89 25.97
CA PRO A 2 65.54 20.80 26.96
C PRO A 2 64.13 21.09 26.35
N SER A 3 62.99 21.21 27.06
CA SER A 3 62.72 21.45 28.51
C SER A 3 61.27 21.06 28.94
N GLU A 4 61.06 20.75 30.23
CA GLU A 4 59.81 20.91 31.06
C GLU A 4 58.51 20.14 30.67
N THR A 5 57.55 19.64 31.51
CA THR A 5 57.22 19.53 32.97
C THR A 5 56.92 20.81 33.77
N PRO A 6 55.97 20.85 34.75
CA PRO A 6 55.35 19.78 35.59
C PRO A 6 53.85 19.48 35.24
N GLN A 7 53.15 18.43 35.70
CA GLN A 7 52.89 17.81 37.04
C GLN A 7 51.95 18.64 37.96
N VAL A 8 50.80 18.15 38.51
CA VAL A 8 50.45 16.96 39.36
C VAL A 8 50.68 17.29 40.87
N GLU A 9 49.78 17.00 41.83
CA GLU A 9 48.86 15.85 42.04
C GLU A 9 47.45 16.19 42.65
N GLU A 10 46.76 15.14 43.13
CA GLU A 10 45.41 14.93 43.72
C GLU A 10 45.26 15.32 45.22
N ARG A 11 44.03 15.61 45.73
CA ARG A 11 43.38 15.00 46.95
C ARG A 11 42.17 15.75 47.55
N ALA A 12 41.42 15.05 48.42
CA ALA A 12 40.14 15.46 49.01
C ALA A 12 40.18 15.58 50.55
N ALA A 13 39.35 16.46 51.13
CA ALA A 13 38.92 16.45 52.54
C ALA A 13 37.76 17.43 52.81
N GLY A 14 37.03 17.22 53.92
CA GLY A 14 36.45 18.32 54.71
C GLY A 14 34.99 18.73 54.44
N CYS A 15 34.08 18.30 55.31
CA CYS A 15 32.78 18.93 55.54
C CYS A 15 32.82 19.74 56.85
N PRO A 16 32.19 20.92 56.93
CA PRO A 16 31.79 21.52 58.20
C PRO A 16 30.27 21.62 58.35
N HIS A 17 29.73 21.11 59.47
CA HIS A 17 28.40 21.47 59.96
C HIS A 17 28.38 22.90 60.54
N LEU A 18 27.21 23.55 60.52
CA LEU A 18 26.59 24.27 61.65
C LEU A 18 25.17 24.71 61.22
N SER A 19 24.13 24.08 61.79
CA SER A 19 23.18 24.68 62.77
C SER A 19 22.23 25.78 62.23
N GLY A 20 20.93 25.74 62.51
CA GLY A 20 20.18 24.84 63.38
C GLY A 20 18.67 24.91 63.17
N ALA A 21 17.92 24.12 63.95
CA ALA A 21 16.48 23.95 63.76
C ALA A 21 15.62 24.95 64.55
N HIS A 22 14.45 25.29 64.01
CA HIS A 22 13.33 25.83 64.79
C HIS A 22 12.02 25.14 64.38
N LEU A 23 11.24 24.74 65.39
CA LEU A 23 9.93 24.12 65.23
C LEU A 23 8.83 25.20 65.15
N GLY A 24 7.89 25.04 64.21
CA GLY A 24 6.65 25.81 64.13
C GLY A 24 5.49 24.90 63.71
N LYS A 25 4.34 25.02 64.39
CA LYS A 25 3.08 24.32 64.02
C LYS A 25 2.06 25.33 63.50
N GLY A 26 1.31 24.94 62.47
CA GLY A 26 0.30 25.75 61.79
C GLY A 26 0.65 25.89 60.29
N SER A 27 -0.29 25.83 59.35
CA SER A 27 -1.75 25.69 59.46
C SER A 27 -2.31 24.87 58.29
N LEU A 28 -3.55 24.38 58.41
CA LEU A 28 -4.27 23.75 57.30
C LEU A 28 -4.75 24.81 56.29
N GLU A 29 -4.15 24.86 55.11
CA GLU A 29 -4.75 25.51 53.94
C GLU A 29 -5.11 24.46 52.88
N LYS A 30 -6.31 24.59 52.30
CA LYS A 30 -6.81 23.67 51.27
C LYS A 30 -6.44 24.22 49.89
N GLY A 31 -5.63 23.48 49.15
CA GLY A 31 -5.51 23.69 47.70
C GLY A 31 -6.87 23.53 46.99
N PRO A 32 -7.09 24.20 45.85
CA PRO A 32 -8.36 24.15 45.13
C PRO A 32 -8.63 22.74 44.56
N PRO A 33 -9.92 22.33 44.47
CA PRO A 33 -10.26 20.96 44.10
C PRO A 33 -10.20 20.72 42.59
N GLY A 34 -9.22 19.91 42.17
CA GLY A 34 -9.35 19.01 41.02
C GLY A 34 -9.47 19.65 39.63
N ASP A 35 -8.33 20.00 39.05
CA ASP A 35 -8.13 19.57 37.66
C ASP A 35 -7.94 18.05 37.64
N LYS A 36 -8.51 17.38 36.65
CA LYS A 36 -8.50 15.91 36.58
C LYS A 36 -7.10 15.45 36.22
N GLU A 37 -6.54 14.54 37.03
CA GLU A 37 -5.36 13.78 36.63
C GLU A 37 -5.59 13.23 35.21
N ALA A 38 -4.71 13.61 34.28
CA ALA A 38 -4.76 13.07 32.94
C ALA A 38 -4.51 11.57 33.06
N LYS A 39 -5.54 10.76 32.78
CA LYS A 39 -5.38 9.32 32.62
C LYS A 39 -4.34 9.12 31.52
N GLU A 40 -3.12 8.76 31.88
CA GLU A 40 -2.10 8.36 30.93
C GLU A 40 -2.73 7.30 30.02
N HIS A 41 -2.79 7.60 28.71
CA HIS A 41 -3.41 6.69 27.77
C HIS A 41 -2.65 5.37 27.84
N ALA A 42 -3.36 4.29 28.21
CA ALA A 42 -2.78 2.96 28.44
C ALA A 42 -2.39 2.26 27.12
N TRP A 43 -1.57 2.95 26.33
CA TRP A 43 -1.03 2.52 25.06
C TRP A 43 0.25 1.72 25.29
N ILE A 44 0.27 0.49 24.80
CA ILE A 44 1.48 -0.33 24.79
C ILE A 44 2.13 -0.17 23.41
N ARG A 45 3.32 0.42 23.36
CA ARG A 45 4.00 0.70 22.08
C ARG A 45 4.27 -0.60 21.28
N PRO A 46 4.12 -0.60 19.95
CA PRO A 46 4.32 -1.78 19.12
C PRO A 46 5.81 -2.18 18.98
N ASP A 47 6.73 -1.27 19.32
CA ASP A 47 8.19 -1.37 19.16
C ASP A 47 8.96 -1.75 20.44
N ALA A 48 8.27 -1.94 21.58
CA ALA A 48 8.96 -2.25 22.83
C ALA A 48 9.70 -3.61 22.73
N PRO A 49 10.95 -3.73 23.25
CA PRO A 49 11.74 -4.94 23.10
C PRO A 49 11.03 -6.24 23.51
N SER A 50 11.29 -7.31 22.76
CA SER A 50 10.70 -8.62 23.02
C SER A 50 11.15 -9.18 24.38
N ARG A 51 10.20 -9.74 25.14
CA ARG A 51 10.47 -10.46 26.40
C ARG A 51 10.55 -11.98 26.20
N CYS A 52 10.57 -12.45 24.96
CA CYS A 52 10.64 -13.87 24.63
C CYS A 52 12.03 -14.43 24.97
N SER A 53 12.10 -15.45 25.82
CA SER A 53 13.34 -16.11 26.25
C SER A 53 13.78 -17.28 25.35
N TRP A 54 13.16 -17.44 24.17
CA TRP A 54 13.59 -18.39 23.15
C TRP A 54 15.03 -18.13 22.73
N GLN A 55 15.82 -19.18 22.61
CA GLN A 55 17.19 -19.19 22.10
C GLN A 55 17.40 -20.52 21.37
N LEU A 56 18.16 -20.51 20.28
CA LEU A 56 18.47 -21.71 19.51
C LEU A 56 19.11 -22.78 20.41
N GLY A 57 18.61 -24.01 20.33
CA GLY A 57 19.08 -25.14 21.13
C GLY A 57 18.31 -25.38 22.45
N LYS A 58 17.42 -24.47 22.87
CA LYS A 58 16.46 -24.78 23.94
C LYS A 58 15.41 -25.78 23.45
N PRO A 59 15.00 -26.78 24.26
CA PRO A 59 13.97 -27.73 23.86
C PRO A 59 12.59 -27.07 23.90
N VAL A 60 11.69 -27.51 23.02
CA VAL A 60 10.31 -26.97 22.90
C VAL A 60 9.47 -27.22 24.17
N SER A 61 9.86 -28.16 25.02
CA SER A 61 9.30 -28.39 26.36
C SER A 61 9.36 -27.16 27.27
N ASP A 62 10.34 -26.30 27.06
CA ASP A 62 10.63 -25.14 27.91
C ASP A 62 9.91 -23.88 27.40
N SER A 63 9.14 -24.01 26.31
CA SER A 63 8.32 -22.94 25.75
C SER A 63 7.11 -22.69 26.65
N PRO A 64 6.86 -21.44 27.11
CA PRO A 64 5.64 -21.10 27.84
C PRO A 64 4.43 -20.94 26.92
N HIS A 65 4.61 -21.10 25.60
CA HIS A 65 3.58 -20.87 24.61
C HIS A 65 2.79 -22.15 24.28
N HIS A 66 1.51 -22.01 23.95
CA HIS A 66 0.81 -23.09 23.29
C HIS A 66 1.41 -23.32 21.89
N HIS A 67 1.63 -24.58 21.54
CA HIS A 67 2.08 -25.01 20.22
C HIS A 67 0.98 -25.82 19.53
N ALA A 68 0.62 -25.40 18.32
CA ALA A 68 -0.25 -26.13 17.42
C ALA A 68 0.56 -27.16 16.61
N ALA A 69 -0.09 -28.23 16.14
CA ALA A 69 0.51 -29.23 15.26
C ALA A 69 -0.18 -29.24 13.89
N LEU A 70 0.52 -29.71 12.86
CA LEU A 70 -0.10 -29.98 11.56
C LEU A 70 -1.21 -31.03 11.70
N ALA A 71 -2.44 -30.63 11.40
CA ALA A 71 -3.61 -31.49 11.41
C ALA A 71 -4.12 -31.68 9.97
N LYS A 72 -4.47 -32.91 9.58
CA LYS A 72 -5.05 -33.16 8.26
C LYS A 72 -6.46 -32.56 8.20
N SER A 73 -6.69 -31.69 7.21
CA SER A 73 -8.02 -31.18 6.86
C SER A 73 -9.04 -32.32 6.67
N PRO A 74 -10.25 -32.24 7.28
CA PRO A 74 -11.31 -33.24 7.09
C PRO A 74 -11.91 -33.19 5.67
N GLN A 75 -12.58 -34.26 5.24
CA GLN A 75 -13.20 -34.35 3.91
C GLN A 75 -14.27 -33.28 3.67
N ILE A 76 -15.02 -32.93 4.70
CA ILE A 76 -15.95 -31.80 4.73
C ILE A 76 -15.42 -30.85 5.81
N LEU A 77 -15.08 -29.62 5.41
CA LEU A 77 -14.65 -28.59 6.35
C LEU A 77 -15.87 -28.10 7.17
N PRO A 78 -15.76 -27.95 8.51
CA PRO A 78 -16.87 -27.47 9.33
C PRO A 78 -17.17 -25.98 9.09
N ASP A 79 -16.16 -25.23 8.67
CA ASP A 79 -16.19 -23.80 8.38
C ASP A 79 -15.10 -23.44 7.36
N ILE A 80 -15.11 -22.20 6.87
CA ILE A 80 -14.14 -21.70 5.88
C ILE A 80 -12.76 -21.36 6.50
N LEU A 81 -12.66 -21.19 7.82
CA LEU A 81 -11.38 -20.93 8.50
C LEU A 81 -10.51 -22.19 8.51
N LYS A 82 -11.10 -23.38 8.52
CA LYS A 82 -10.36 -24.65 8.30
C LYS A 82 -9.90 -24.86 6.85
N LYS A 83 -10.02 -23.86 5.96
CA LYS A 83 -9.28 -23.78 4.68
C LYS A 83 -8.01 -22.92 4.77
N ILE A 84 -7.69 -22.33 5.91
CA ILE A 84 -6.43 -21.61 6.16
C ILE A 84 -5.34 -22.64 6.48
N GLY A 85 -4.18 -22.53 5.82
CA GLY A 85 -3.12 -23.54 5.83
C GLY A 85 -3.19 -24.52 4.66
N ASP A 86 -2.31 -25.54 4.71
CA ASP A 86 -2.09 -26.52 3.63
C ASP A 86 -1.77 -25.85 2.27
N THR A 87 -1.01 -24.73 2.29
CA THR A 87 -0.80 -23.92 1.08
C THR A 87 0.20 -24.59 0.11
N PRO A 88 0.00 -24.49 -1.21
CA PRO A 88 0.82 -25.24 -2.15
C PRO A 88 2.24 -24.67 -2.27
N MET A 89 3.22 -25.58 -2.38
CA MET A 89 4.59 -25.29 -2.79
C MET A 89 4.68 -25.51 -4.30
N VAL A 90 5.03 -24.48 -5.07
CA VAL A 90 5.02 -24.49 -6.53
C VAL A 90 6.40 -24.18 -7.09
N ARG A 91 6.93 -25.00 -8.00
CA ARG A 91 8.22 -24.74 -8.67
C ARG A 91 8.10 -23.54 -9.61
N ILE A 92 9.07 -22.63 -9.54
CA ILE A 92 9.25 -21.50 -10.46
C ILE A 92 10.07 -21.99 -11.66
N ASN A 93 9.47 -22.04 -12.85
CA ASN A 93 10.01 -22.80 -13.98
C ASN A 93 10.68 -21.93 -15.05
N LYS A 94 10.28 -20.67 -15.22
CA LYS A 94 10.80 -19.75 -16.25
C LYS A 94 11.70 -18.69 -15.62
N ILE A 95 11.23 -17.98 -14.58
CA ILE A 95 11.93 -16.84 -13.97
C ILE A 95 13.33 -17.26 -13.49
N GLY A 96 13.45 -18.37 -12.75
CA GLY A 96 14.75 -18.85 -12.25
C GLY A 96 15.76 -19.10 -13.38
N ARG A 97 15.34 -19.72 -14.49
CA ARG A 97 16.19 -19.93 -15.68
C ARG A 97 16.52 -18.62 -16.39
N ASN A 98 15.55 -17.72 -16.53
CA ASN A 98 15.74 -16.42 -17.18
C ASN A 98 16.76 -15.52 -16.46
N PHE A 99 16.92 -15.68 -15.13
CA PHE A 99 17.94 -14.99 -14.34
C PHE A 99 19.23 -15.81 -14.09
N GLY A 100 19.36 -16.98 -14.72
CA GLY A 100 20.58 -17.80 -14.70
C GLY A 100 20.80 -18.62 -13.42
N LEU A 101 19.77 -18.87 -12.61
CA LEU A 101 19.88 -19.69 -11.40
C LEU A 101 20.12 -21.17 -11.73
N LYS A 102 20.90 -21.84 -10.86
CA LYS A 102 21.22 -23.27 -10.97
C LYS A 102 20.45 -24.14 -9.96
N CYS A 103 20.03 -23.56 -8.84
CA CYS A 103 19.24 -24.21 -7.81
C CYS A 103 17.78 -24.40 -8.22
N GLU A 104 17.08 -25.33 -7.55
CA GLU A 104 15.62 -25.36 -7.59
C GLU A 104 15.05 -24.12 -6.88
N LEU A 105 14.15 -23.39 -7.54
CA LEU A 105 13.44 -22.26 -6.96
C LEU A 105 11.95 -22.62 -6.80
N LEU A 106 11.46 -22.53 -5.56
CA LEU A 106 10.08 -22.82 -5.19
C LEU A 106 9.39 -21.58 -4.62
N ALA A 107 8.06 -21.52 -4.75
CA ALA A 107 7.20 -20.51 -4.18
C ALA A 107 6.19 -21.15 -3.23
N LYS A 108 6.10 -20.62 -2.00
CA LYS A 108 5.09 -20.94 -1.00
C LYS A 108 3.91 -19.99 -1.19
N CYS A 109 2.84 -20.49 -1.80
CA CYS A 109 1.75 -19.66 -2.33
C CYS A 109 0.67 -19.38 -1.27
N GLU A 110 0.98 -18.46 -0.34
CA GLU A 110 0.10 -18.07 0.77
C GLU A 110 -1.18 -17.32 0.34
N PHE A 111 -1.28 -16.94 -0.92
CA PHE A 111 -2.47 -16.36 -1.52
C PHE A 111 -3.63 -17.36 -1.74
N PHE A 112 -3.43 -18.65 -1.49
CA PHE A 112 -4.47 -19.70 -1.49
C PHE A 112 -5.18 -19.90 -0.13
N ASN A 113 -4.80 -19.16 0.91
CA ASN A 113 -5.59 -19.12 2.16
C ASN A 113 -6.98 -18.48 1.91
N ALA A 114 -7.94 -18.73 2.80
CA ALA A 114 -9.36 -18.40 2.59
C ALA A 114 -9.68 -16.90 2.39
N GLY A 115 -9.00 -16.00 3.10
CA GLY A 115 -9.08 -14.54 2.93
C GLY A 115 -8.18 -14.02 1.80
N GLY A 116 -7.34 -14.88 1.23
CA GLY A 116 -6.42 -14.60 0.12
C GLY A 116 -5.03 -14.14 0.55
N SER A 117 -4.58 -14.43 1.79
CA SER A 117 -3.29 -13.97 2.30
C SER A 117 -2.63 -14.84 3.38
N VAL A 118 -1.31 -14.67 3.55
CA VAL A 118 -0.51 -15.22 4.67
C VAL A 118 -1.02 -14.78 6.06
N LYS A 119 -1.73 -13.64 6.14
CA LYS A 119 -2.20 -13.06 7.40
C LYS A 119 -3.46 -13.75 7.92
N ASP A 120 -4.12 -14.54 7.09
CA ASP A 120 -5.29 -15.34 7.48
C ASP A 120 -4.89 -16.32 8.61
N ARG A 121 -3.67 -16.89 8.51
CA ARG A 121 -3.07 -17.77 9.55
C ARG A 121 -2.97 -17.08 10.91
N ILE A 122 -2.38 -15.88 10.95
CA ILE A 122 -2.18 -15.15 12.22
C ILE A 122 -3.51 -14.65 12.78
N SER A 123 -4.46 -14.33 11.90
CA SER A 123 -5.79 -13.87 12.27
C SER A 123 -6.59 -14.97 12.97
N LEU A 124 -6.60 -16.18 12.40
CA LEU A 124 -7.18 -17.35 13.04
C LEU A 124 -6.48 -17.67 14.36
N ARG A 125 -5.14 -17.70 14.37
CA ARG A 125 -4.36 -18.08 15.56
C ARG A 125 -4.50 -17.09 16.72
N MET A 126 -4.50 -15.78 16.46
CA MET A 126 -4.73 -14.75 17.47
C MET A 126 -6.12 -14.87 18.11
N ILE A 127 -7.14 -15.26 17.33
CA ILE A 127 -8.49 -15.49 17.84
C ILE A 127 -8.56 -16.81 18.63
N GLU A 128 -8.07 -17.92 18.09
CA GLU A 128 -8.13 -19.24 18.77
C GLU A 128 -7.35 -19.28 20.09
N ASP A 129 -6.25 -18.54 20.23
CA ASP A 129 -5.55 -18.41 21.51
C ASP A 129 -6.24 -17.40 22.46
N ALA A 130 -6.77 -16.27 21.98
CA ALA A 130 -7.51 -15.30 22.81
C ALA A 130 -8.87 -15.84 23.32
N GLU A 131 -9.53 -16.72 22.55
CA GLU A 131 -10.70 -17.50 22.98
C GLU A 131 -10.33 -18.47 24.11
N ARG A 132 -9.21 -19.17 23.96
CA ARG A 132 -8.71 -20.19 24.90
C ARG A 132 -8.24 -19.60 26.23
N GLU A 133 -7.63 -18.42 26.19
CA GLU A 133 -7.29 -17.62 27.38
C GLU A 133 -8.53 -17.06 28.09
N GLY A 134 -9.72 -17.14 27.45
CA GLY A 134 -10.94 -16.51 27.95
C GLY A 134 -10.91 -14.98 27.86
N THR A 135 -9.91 -14.40 27.19
CA THR A 135 -9.78 -12.96 26.91
C THR A 135 -10.97 -12.51 26.06
N LEU A 136 -11.15 -13.13 24.89
CA LEU A 136 -12.20 -12.86 23.92
C LEU A 136 -13.45 -13.72 24.19
N LYS A 137 -14.64 -13.09 24.24
CA LYS A 137 -15.93 -13.72 24.63
C LYS A 137 -16.98 -13.56 23.53
N PRO A 138 -17.95 -14.49 23.36
CA PRO A 138 -18.93 -14.41 22.28
C PRO A 138 -19.65 -13.06 22.20
N GLY A 139 -19.59 -12.41 21.04
CA GLY A 139 -20.15 -11.07 20.81
C GLY A 139 -19.22 -9.88 21.13
N ASP A 140 -18.01 -10.12 21.62
CA ASP A 140 -16.99 -9.08 21.82
C ASP A 140 -16.58 -8.39 20.50
N THR A 141 -15.93 -7.23 20.62
CA THR A 141 -15.43 -6.44 19.48
C THR A 141 -13.92 -6.61 19.28
N ILE A 142 -13.50 -7.00 18.08
CA ILE A 142 -12.10 -7.01 17.66
C ILE A 142 -11.78 -5.68 16.97
N ILE A 143 -10.71 -5.01 17.41
CA ILE A 143 -10.21 -3.76 16.83
C ILE A 143 -8.74 -3.98 16.43
N GLU A 144 -8.36 -3.82 15.16
CA GLU A 144 -6.97 -4.07 14.74
C GLU A 144 -6.37 -2.94 13.88
N PRO A 145 -5.20 -2.39 14.26
CA PRO A 145 -4.40 -1.50 13.41
C PRO A 145 -3.63 -2.30 12.35
N THR A 146 -3.84 -2.04 11.06
CA THR A 146 -3.30 -2.91 10.00
C THR A 146 -3.16 -2.26 8.61
N SER A 147 -2.25 -2.82 7.81
CA SER A 147 -2.10 -2.57 6.35
C SER A 147 -3.09 -3.37 5.49
N GLY A 148 -4.10 -3.99 6.12
CA GLY A 148 -5.32 -4.48 5.48
C GLY A 148 -5.47 -6.01 5.47
N ASN A 149 -4.41 -6.76 5.17
CA ASN A 149 -4.52 -8.23 5.03
C ASN A 149 -4.84 -8.93 6.37
N THR A 150 -4.24 -8.50 7.48
CA THR A 150 -4.62 -8.97 8.83
C THR A 150 -6.05 -8.56 9.17
N GLY A 151 -6.49 -7.39 8.70
CA GLY A 151 -7.88 -6.96 8.84
C GLY A 151 -8.86 -7.85 8.08
N ILE A 152 -8.52 -8.28 6.86
CA ILE A 152 -9.36 -9.19 6.06
C ILE A 152 -9.44 -10.57 6.72
N GLY A 153 -8.32 -11.11 7.22
CA GLY A 153 -8.30 -12.37 7.96
C GLY A 153 -9.12 -12.31 9.26
N LEU A 154 -9.00 -11.21 10.02
CA LEU A 154 -9.77 -11.00 11.25
C LEU A 154 -11.26 -10.75 10.98
N ALA A 155 -11.61 -9.98 9.95
CA ALA A 155 -13.00 -9.78 9.53
C ALA A 155 -13.66 -11.09 9.05
N LEU A 156 -12.94 -11.93 8.31
CA LEU A 156 -13.41 -13.25 7.90
C LEU A 156 -13.66 -14.16 9.11
N ALA A 157 -12.72 -14.20 10.06
CA ALA A 157 -12.88 -14.98 11.28
C ALA A 157 -14.00 -14.43 12.19
N ALA A 158 -14.13 -13.11 12.29
CA ALA A 158 -15.20 -12.44 13.04
C ALA A 158 -16.59 -12.73 12.46
N ALA A 159 -16.74 -12.68 11.13
CA ALA A 159 -18.00 -12.99 10.45
C ALA A 159 -18.41 -14.47 10.64
N VAL A 160 -17.45 -15.39 10.74
CA VAL A 160 -17.72 -16.82 11.00
C VAL A 160 -18.04 -17.09 12.48
N LYS A 161 -17.34 -16.43 13.42
CA LYS A 161 -17.43 -16.69 14.87
C LYS A 161 -18.40 -15.78 15.63
N GLY A 162 -18.98 -14.78 14.98
CA GLY A 162 -19.97 -13.87 15.58
C GLY A 162 -19.36 -12.72 16.39
N TYR A 163 -18.18 -12.22 16.00
CA TYR A 163 -17.56 -11.03 16.60
C TYR A 163 -17.86 -9.77 15.79
N ARG A 164 -17.94 -8.62 16.47
CA ARG A 164 -17.90 -7.31 15.79
C ARG A 164 -16.45 -7.01 15.40
N CYS A 165 -16.21 -6.46 14.21
CA CYS A 165 -14.86 -6.18 13.72
C CYS A 165 -14.72 -4.72 13.28
N ILE A 166 -13.66 -4.05 13.76
CA ILE A 166 -13.33 -2.66 13.42
C ILE A 166 -11.87 -2.60 12.96
N ILE A 167 -11.65 -2.23 11.70
CA ILE A 167 -10.32 -2.19 11.09
C ILE A 167 -9.84 -0.75 10.97
N VAL A 168 -8.68 -0.46 11.57
CA VAL A 168 -8.03 0.86 11.50
C VAL A 168 -6.86 0.78 10.52
N MET A 169 -6.90 1.57 9.44
CA MET A 169 -5.89 1.49 8.37
C MET A 169 -5.51 2.86 7.78
N PRO A 170 -4.26 3.03 7.29
CA PRO A 170 -3.86 4.21 6.54
C PRO A 170 -4.68 4.43 5.27
N GLU A 171 -4.82 5.68 4.83
CA GLU A 171 -5.50 6.05 3.58
C GLU A 171 -4.86 5.43 2.32
N LYS A 172 -3.53 5.21 2.27
CA LYS A 172 -2.87 4.63 1.07
C LYS A 172 -3.27 3.19 0.73
N MET A 173 -3.93 2.48 1.64
CA MET A 173 -4.34 1.09 1.42
C MET A 173 -5.50 1.02 0.42
N SER A 174 -5.41 0.10 -0.54
CA SER A 174 -6.27 0.03 -1.73
C SER A 174 -7.78 0.00 -1.45
N THR A 175 -8.57 0.47 -2.41
CA THR A 175 -10.05 0.43 -2.42
C THR A 175 -10.57 -1.00 -2.30
N GLU A 176 -9.93 -1.94 -2.99
CA GLU A 176 -10.29 -3.35 -3.04
C GLU A 176 -10.24 -4.01 -1.66
N LYS A 177 -9.29 -3.62 -0.80
CA LYS A 177 -9.23 -4.06 0.60
C LYS A 177 -10.42 -3.53 1.41
N VAL A 178 -10.82 -2.27 1.20
CA VAL A 178 -11.97 -1.66 1.87
C VAL A 178 -13.29 -2.29 1.43
N ASP A 179 -13.45 -2.61 0.15
CA ASP A 179 -14.67 -3.22 -0.35
C ASP A 179 -14.82 -4.68 0.10
N VAL A 180 -13.73 -5.44 0.17
CA VAL A 180 -13.70 -6.78 0.80
C VAL A 180 -14.05 -6.70 2.28
N LEU A 181 -13.46 -5.76 3.03
CA LEU A 181 -13.77 -5.59 4.46
C LEU A 181 -15.23 -5.22 4.72
N ARG A 182 -15.78 -4.31 3.92
CA ARG A 182 -17.20 -3.91 4.02
C ARG A 182 -18.13 -5.08 3.69
N ALA A 183 -17.77 -5.91 2.70
CA ALA A 183 -18.51 -7.13 2.37
C ALA A 183 -18.44 -8.22 3.46
N LEU A 184 -17.35 -8.25 4.24
CA LEU A 184 -17.21 -9.09 5.45
C LEU A 184 -17.88 -8.48 6.70
N GLY A 185 -18.57 -7.34 6.57
CA GLY A 185 -19.28 -6.69 7.69
C GLY A 185 -18.39 -5.94 8.68
N ALA A 186 -17.11 -5.70 8.36
CA ALA A 186 -16.22 -4.93 9.21
C ALA A 186 -16.45 -3.42 9.07
N GLU A 187 -16.44 -2.71 10.20
CA GLU A 187 -16.36 -1.26 10.26
C GLU A 187 -14.92 -0.81 9.93
N ILE A 188 -14.77 0.34 9.27
CA ILE A 188 -13.47 0.77 8.73
C ILE A 188 -13.20 2.22 9.12
N VAL A 189 -12.08 2.43 9.81
CA VAL A 189 -11.57 3.75 10.19
C VAL A 189 -10.30 4.03 9.40
N ARG A 190 -10.28 5.13 8.66
CA ARG A 190 -9.09 5.59 7.92
C ARG A 190 -8.25 6.53 8.79
N THR A 191 -6.93 6.48 8.64
CA THR A 191 -5.98 7.42 9.27
C THR A 191 -5.02 8.05 8.25
N PRO A 192 -4.49 9.26 8.52
CA PRO A 192 -3.51 9.90 7.64
C PRO A 192 -2.31 9.00 7.37
N THR A 193 -1.89 8.91 6.11
CA THR A 193 -0.78 8.02 5.71
C THR A 193 0.58 8.49 6.22
N GLN A 194 0.75 9.79 6.45
CA GLN A 194 2.01 10.40 6.90
C GLN A 194 2.12 10.49 8.44
N ALA A 195 1.15 9.98 9.19
CA ALA A 195 1.22 9.91 10.64
C ALA A 195 2.23 8.83 11.07
N ARG A 196 3.34 9.26 11.70
CA ARG A 196 4.30 8.38 12.38
C ARG A 196 3.58 7.43 13.33
N PHE A 197 4.12 6.23 13.56
CA PHE A 197 3.49 5.25 14.45
C PHE A 197 3.18 5.78 15.87
N ASP A 198 3.98 6.73 16.35
CA ASP A 198 3.89 7.35 17.69
C ASP A 198 2.96 8.57 17.79
N SER A 199 2.29 8.98 16.71
CA SER A 199 1.27 10.05 16.74
C SER A 199 -0.12 9.53 17.19
N PRO A 200 -0.93 10.33 17.91
CA PRO A 200 -2.32 9.98 18.28
C PRO A 200 -3.28 9.79 17.10
N GLU A 201 -2.87 10.25 15.90
CA GLU A 201 -3.56 10.12 14.63
C GLU A 201 -3.11 8.89 13.84
N SER A 202 -2.06 8.20 14.28
CA SER A 202 -1.59 6.96 13.66
C SER A 202 -2.64 5.86 13.76
N HIS A 203 -2.65 4.92 12.82
CA HIS A 203 -3.52 3.74 12.86
C HIS A 203 -3.43 2.97 14.20
N VAL A 204 -2.25 2.92 14.82
CA VAL A 204 -2.05 2.33 16.14
C VAL A 204 -2.68 3.20 17.24
N GLY A 205 -2.39 4.50 17.27
CA GLY A 205 -2.94 5.42 18.28
C GLY A 205 -4.47 5.50 18.25
N VAL A 206 -5.05 5.54 17.04
CA VAL A 206 -6.50 5.54 16.82
C VAL A 206 -7.15 4.22 17.25
N ALA A 207 -6.54 3.06 16.96
CA ALA A 207 -7.04 1.77 17.45
C ALA A 207 -7.06 1.72 18.98
N TRP A 208 -5.99 2.16 19.65
CA TRP A 208 -5.92 2.23 21.11
C TRP A 208 -6.90 3.24 21.71
N ARG A 209 -7.21 4.36 21.03
CA ARG A 209 -8.30 5.26 21.45
C ARG A 209 -9.66 4.56 21.37
N LEU A 210 -10.01 3.97 20.23
CA LEU A 210 -11.28 3.27 20.03
C LEU A 210 -11.48 2.13 21.05
N LYS A 211 -10.43 1.37 21.37
CA LYS A 211 -10.47 0.33 22.41
C LYS A 211 -10.82 0.87 23.81
N ASN A 212 -10.37 2.07 24.14
CA ASN A 212 -10.70 2.71 25.41
C ASN A 212 -12.11 3.33 25.44
N GLU A 213 -12.75 3.50 24.28
CA GLU A 213 -14.09 4.08 24.12
C GLU A 213 -15.19 3.00 23.95
N ILE A 214 -14.84 1.81 23.45
CA ILE A 214 -15.78 0.73 23.12
C ILE A 214 -15.70 -0.38 24.19
N PRO A 215 -16.78 -0.62 24.98
CA PRO A 215 -16.84 -1.74 25.93
C PRO A 215 -16.66 -3.10 25.26
N ASN A 216 -16.12 -4.07 26.00
CA ASN A 216 -15.88 -5.44 25.54
C ASN A 216 -15.10 -5.51 24.21
N SER A 217 -14.11 -4.62 24.06
CA SER A 217 -13.27 -4.55 22.87
C SER A 217 -11.79 -4.86 23.14
N HIS A 218 -11.18 -5.53 22.16
CA HIS A 218 -9.83 -6.07 22.25
C HIS A 218 -9.02 -5.67 21.02
N ILE A 219 -7.76 -5.31 21.24
CA ILE A 219 -6.76 -5.25 20.17
C ILE A 219 -5.93 -6.52 20.28
N LEU A 220 -5.89 -7.31 19.21
CA LEU A 220 -5.16 -8.58 19.19
C LEU A 220 -3.66 -8.35 18.93
N ASP A 221 -3.32 -7.22 18.30
CA ASP A 221 -1.98 -6.63 18.19
C ASP A 221 -0.96 -7.56 17.51
N GLN A 222 -1.06 -7.64 16.19
CA GLN A 222 -0.11 -8.35 15.33
C GLN A 222 1.37 -7.92 15.48
N TYR A 223 1.66 -6.77 16.10
CA TYR A 223 3.03 -6.28 16.31
C TYR A 223 3.66 -6.84 17.58
N ARG A 224 2.81 -7.26 18.54
CA ARG A 224 3.21 -7.69 19.90
C ARG A 224 2.85 -9.13 20.24
N ASN A 225 1.80 -9.68 19.63
CA ASN A 225 1.21 -10.95 20.02
C ASN A 225 2.01 -12.15 19.47
N ALA A 226 2.46 -13.02 20.39
CA ALA A 226 3.24 -14.22 20.06
C ALA A 226 2.52 -15.15 19.07
N SER A 227 1.18 -15.14 19.03
CA SER A 227 0.35 -15.87 18.08
C SER A 227 0.73 -15.63 16.60
N ASN A 228 1.23 -14.43 16.26
CA ASN A 228 1.70 -14.11 14.91
C ASN A 228 2.92 -14.97 14.50
N PRO A 229 4.11 -14.85 15.14
CA PRO A 229 5.23 -15.73 14.83
C PRO A 229 4.95 -17.20 15.15
N LEU A 230 4.12 -17.53 16.14
CA LEU A 230 3.77 -18.93 16.47
C LEU A 230 2.95 -19.60 15.35
N ALA A 231 2.00 -18.92 14.71
CA ALA A 231 1.29 -19.49 13.55
C ALA A 231 2.25 -19.88 12.41
N HIS A 232 3.35 -19.15 12.28
CA HIS A 232 4.37 -19.40 11.25
C HIS A 232 5.43 -20.42 11.68
N TYR A 233 5.80 -20.45 12.96
CA TYR A 233 6.69 -21.44 13.57
C TYR A 233 6.02 -22.83 13.61
N ASP A 234 4.78 -22.92 14.10
CA ASP A 234 4.05 -24.19 14.28
C ASP A 234 3.58 -24.81 12.96
N ILE A 235 3.05 -23.98 12.05
CA ILE A 235 2.33 -24.47 10.87
C ILE A 235 3.10 -24.15 9.58
N THR A 236 3.37 -22.88 9.26
CA THR A 236 3.98 -22.52 7.97
C THR A 236 5.37 -23.14 7.76
N ALA A 237 6.18 -23.22 8.81
CA ALA A 237 7.52 -23.79 8.75
C ALA A 237 7.51 -25.33 8.67
N GLU A 238 6.66 -26.01 9.45
CA GLU A 238 6.52 -27.47 9.38
C GLU A 238 5.91 -27.89 8.03
N GLU A 239 4.96 -27.11 7.46
CA GLU A 239 4.47 -27.31 6.08
C GLU A 239 5.62 -27.22 5.06
N ILE A 240 6.52 -26.22 5.18
CA ILE A 240 7.67 -26.06 4.27
C ILE A 240 8.66 -27.22 4.43
N LEU A 241 8.98 -27.62 5.67
CA LEU A 241 9.86 -28.76 5.96
C LEU A 241 9.29 -30.06 5.38
N GLN A 242 7.99 -30.33 5.56
CA GLN A 242 7.31 -31.48 5.00
C GLN A 242 7.29 -31.45 3.46
N GLN A 243 6.98 -30.30 2.86
CA GLN A 243 6.93 -30.13 1.40
C GLN A 243 8.32 -30.15 0.72
N CYS A 244 9.40 -30.10 1.50
CA CYS A 244 10.78 -30.12 1.02
C CYS A 244 11.57 -31.37 1.44
N ASP A 245 10.95 -32.39 2.06
CA ASP A 245 11.62 -33.55 2.67
C ASP A 245 12.75 -33.17 3.65
N GLY A 246 12.58 -32.05 4.37
CA GLY A 246 13.60 -31.46 5.26
C GLY A 246 14.81 -30.81 4.57
N LYS A 247 14.85 -30.80 3.22
CA LYS A 247 15.99 -30.32 2.42
C LYS A 247 15.71 -28.92 1.87
N LEU A 248 16.31 -27.90 2.48
CA LEU A 248 16.19 -26.51 2.06
C LEU A 248 17.49 -25.75 2.36
N ASP A 249 18.02 -25.05 1.37
CA ASP A 249 19.29 -24.31 1.49
C ASP A 249 19.06 -22.82 1.76
N MET A 250 17.97 -22.25 1.24
CA MET A 250 17.64 -20.83 1.40
C MET A 250 16.13 -20.58 1.51
N LEU A 251 15.72 -19.66 2.36
CA LEU A 251 14.37 -19.12 2.42
C LEU A 251 14.38 -17.60 2.30
N VAL A 252 13.54 -17.06 1.41
CA VAL A 252 13.41 -15.62 1.14
C VAL A 252 12.00 -15.16 1.53
N ALA A 253 11.90 -14.19 2.44
CA ALA A 253 10.63 -13.67 2.92
C ALA A 253 10.67 -12.14 3.07
N SER A 254 9.61 -11.46 2.62
CA SER A 254 9.47 -10.01 2.78
C SER A 254 8.81 -9.64 4.11
N ALA A 255 9.39 -8.66 4.81
CA ALA A 255 9.10 -8.36 6.20
C ALA A 255 8.10 -7.20 6.34
N GLY A 256 6.96 -7.49 6.99
CA GLY A 256 6.06 -6.47 7.55
C GLY A 256 6.21 -6.44 9.06
N THR A 257 5.29 -7.08 9.78
CA THR A 257 5.38 -7.27 11.24
C THR A 257 6.56 -8.14 11.70
N GLY A 258 7.34 -8.72 10.78
CA GLY A 258 8.43 -9.66 11.07
C GLY A 258 8.01 -11.09 11.44
N GLY A 259 6.83 -11.28 12.04
CA GLY A 259 6.41 -12.59 12.56
C GLY A 259 6.47 -13.76 11.56
N THR A 260 6.22 -13.53 10.26
CA THR A 260 6.36 -14.57 9.23
C THR A 260 7.82 -15.02 9.03
N ILE A 261 8.78 -14.08 8.93
CA ILE A 261 10.20 -14.45 8.79
C ILE A 261 10.75 -15.00 10.11
N THR A 262 10.44 -14.37 11.26
CA THR A 262 10.87 -14.84 12.59
C THR A 262 10.35 -16.24 12.92
N GLY A 263 9.06 -16.51 12.72
CA GLY A 263 8.47 -17.81 13.04
C GLY A 263 9.09 -18.93 12.20
N ILE A 264 9.21 -18.71 10.88
CA ILE A 264 9.83 -19.68 9.97
C ILE A 264 11.31 -19.87 10.28
N ALA A 265 12.06 -18.78 10.45
CA ALA A 265 13.49 -18.82 10.72
C ALA A 265 13.84 -19.55 12.01
N ARG A 266 13.11 -19.30 13.12
CA ARG A 266 13.33 -20.01 14.39
C ARG A 266 13.19 -21.53 14.22
N LYS A 267 12.13 -22.00 13.55
CA LYS A 267 11.94 -23.43 13.27
C LYS A 267 13.01 -23.99 12.32
N LEU A 268 13.36 -23.25 11.26
CA LEU A 268 14.37 -23.70 10.30
C LEU A 268 15.76 -23.77 10.92
N LYS A 269 16.16 -22.84 11.80
CA LYS A 269 17.43 -22.95 12.53
C LYS A 269 17.45 -24.15 13.48
N GLU A 270 16.30 -24.55 14.05
CA GLU A 270 16.18 -25.76 14.88
C GLU A 270 16.19 -27.09 14.08
N LYS A 271 15.60 -27.11 12.87
CA LYS A 271 15.32 -28.35 12.10
C LYS A 271 16.20 -28.55 10.86
N CYS A 272 16.66 -27.46 10.26
CA CYS A 272 17.44 -27.41 9.02
C CYS A 272 18.52 -26.31 9.15
N PRO A 273 19.48 -26.42 10.11
CA PRO A 273 20.35 -25.32 10.52
C PRO A 273 21.27 -24.76 9.42
N GLY A 274 21.48 -25.51 8.33
CA GLY A 274 22.21 -25.03 7.15
C GLY A 274 21.42 -24.07 6.26
N CYS A 275 20.12 -23.88 6.51
CA CYS A 275 19.28 -22.99 5.71
C CYS A 275 19.58 -21.51 6.00
N GLN A 276 19.84 -20.76 4.93
CA GLN A 276 20.01 -19.30 4.93
C GLN A 276 18.66 -18.59 4.92
N ILE A 277 18.47 -17.64 5.83
CA ILE A 277 17.25 -16.85 6.00
C ILE A 277 17.51 -15.45 5.44
N ILE A 278 16.82 -15.11 4.36
CA ILE A 278 16.97 -13.85 3.63
C ILE A 278 15.75 -12.95 3.88
N GLY A 279 15.98 -11.83 4.57
CA GLY A 279 14.99 -10.79 4.80
C GLY A 279 14.90 -9.80 3.65
N VAL A 280 13.68 -9.47 3.23
CA VAL A 280 13.42 -8.44 2.21
C VAL A 280 12.63 -7.29 2.81
N ASP A 281 13.16 -6.09 2.69
CA ASP A 281 12.64 -4.85 3.27
C ASP A 281 12.53 -3.77 2.16
N PRO A 282 11.51 -2.90 2.13
CA PRO A 282 11.48 -1.84 1.14
C PRO A 282 12.47 -0.71 1.47
N GLU A 283 12.94 -0.01 0.45
CA GLU A 283 13.55 1.31 0.58
C GLU A 283 12.55 2.25 1.28
N GLY A 284 12.99 2.97 2.32
CA GLY A 284 12.14 3.79 3.20
C GLY A 284 11.63 3.11 4.47
N SER A 285 11.96 1.83 4.67
CA SER A 285 11.77 1.10 5.93
C SER A 285 13.10 0.98 6.71
N ILE A 286 13.02 0.74 8.02
CA ILE A 286 14.16 0.58 8.95
C ILE A 286 14.30 -0.83 9.55
N LEU A 287 13.69 -1.85 8.92
CA LEU A 287 13.72 -3.21 9.49
C LEU A 287 15.04 -3.94 9.22
N ALA A 288 15.70 -3.65 8.10
CA ALA A 288 16.91 -4.33 7.67
C ALA A 288 18.12 -4.03 8.57
N GLU A 289 19.06 -5.00 8.63
CA GLU A 289 20.37 -4.86 9.26
C GLU A 289 21.49 -5.23 8.26
N PRO A 290 22.66 -4.56 8.30
CA PRO A 290 23.00 -3.46 9.20
C PRO A 290 22.36 -2.12 8.76
N GLU A 291 22.39 -1.11 9.65
CA GLU A 291 21.62 0.13 9.51
C GLU A 291 22.02 0.99 8.30
N GLU A 292 23.23 0.82 7.77
CA GLU A 292 23.66 1.49 6.53
C GLU A 292 22.79 1.12 5.32
N LEU A 293 22.10 -0.03 5.35
CA LEU A 293 21.12 -0.42 4.33
C LEU A 293 19.83 0.42 4.38
N ASN A 294 19.57 1.14 5.47
CA ASN A 294 18.34 1.93 5.66
C ASN A 294 18.49 3.40 5.22
N GLN A 295 19.71 3.82 4.83
CA GLN A 295 19.99 5.18 4.37
C GLN A 295 19.39 5.44 2.98
N THR A 296 18.33 6.25 2.92
CA THR A 296 17.67 6.66 1.66
C THR A 296 16.91 7.98 1.83
N GLU A 297 16.73 8.70 0.72
CA GLU A 297 15.89 9.90 0.65
C GLU A 297 14.39 9.57 0.51
N GLN A 298 14.05 8.33 0.11
CA GLN A 298 12.66 7.90 -0.11
C GLN A 298 12.05 7.31 1.16
N THR A 299 11.12 8.04 1.79
CA THR A 299 10.39 7.58 2.99
C THR A 299 8.98 7.03 2.70
N VAL A 300 8.55 7.04 1.43
CA VAL A 300 7.20 6.62 1.01
C VAL A 300 7.28 5.74 -0.24
N TYR A 301 6.67 4.57 -0.16
CA TYR A 301 6.62 3.53 -1.20
C TYR A 301 5.19 3.02 -1.43
N GLU A 302 4.91 2.52 -2.64
CA GLU A 302 3.61 2.05 -3.13
C GLU A 302 3.32 0.57 -2.88
N VAL A 303 4.34 -0.27 -2.66
CA VAL A 303 4.15 -1.64 -2.19
C VAL A 303 3.45 -1.63 -0.82
N GLU A 304 2.50 -2.54 -0.63
CA GLU A 304 1.71 -2.64 0.61
C GLU A 304 2.02 -3.94 1.37
N GLY A 305 2.00 -3.87 2.71
CA GLY A 305 2.11 -5.02 3.60
C GLY A 305 3.52 -5.35 4.12
N ILE A 306 4.55 -4.63 3.66
CA ILE A 306 5.96 -4.77 4.08
C ILE A 306 6.57 -3.41 4.46
N GLY A 307 7.61 -3.43 5.28
CA GLY A 307 8.31 -2.28 5.84
C GLY A 307 7.55 -1.51 6.93
N TYR A 308 8.28 -0.87 7.84
CA TYR A 308 7.77 0.01 8.91
C TYR A 308 8.79 1.07 9.34
N ASP A 309 8.30 2.13 9.99
CA ASP A 309 9.04 3.22 10.65
C ASP A 309 9.47 2.87 12.09
N PHE A 310 9.27 1.62 12.51
CA PHE A 310 9.68 1.05 13.80
C PHE A 310 9.96 -0.45 13.67
N VAL A 311 10.68 -1.03 14.65
CA VAL A 311 10.98 -2.48 14.72
C VAL A 311 9.91 -3.16 15.59
N PRO A 312 9.03 -4.04 15.05
CA PRO A 312 7.96 -4.66 15.84
C PRO A 312 8.47 -5.63 16.92
N THR A 313 7.77 -5.70 18.06
CA THR A 313 8.10 -6.60 19.20
C THR A 313 8.22 -8.09 18.80
N VAL A 314 7.52 -8.52 17.75
CA VAL A 314 7.57 -9.91 17.22
C VAL A 314 8.60 -10.15 16.12
N LEU A 315 9.36 -9.12 15.69
CA LEU A 315 10.48 -9.27 14.77
C LEU A 315 11.76 -9.60 15.55
N ASP A 316 12.11 -10.87 15.56
CA ASP A 316 13.46 -11.33 15.89
C ASP A 316 14.33 -11.23 14.63
N ARG A 317 15.27 -10.27 14.62
CA ARG A 317 16.24 -10.09 13.53
C ARG A 317 17.44 -11.03 13.64
N THR A 318 17.73 -11.58 14.83
CA THR A 318 18.92 -12.40 15.11
C THR A 318 18.92 -13.75 14.37
N VAL A 319 17.76 -14.17 13.86
CA VAL A 319 17.57 -15.38 13.05
C VAL A 319 17.56 -15.13 11.54
N VAL A 320 17.79 -13.89 11.09
CA VAL A 320 17.90 -13.51 9.68
C VAL A 320 19.38 -13.35 9.33
N ASP A 321 19.91 -14.20 8.45
CA ASP A 321 21.36 -14.20 8.14
C ASP A 321 21.77 -13.03 7.24
N LYS A 322 20.84 -12.50 6.43
CA LYS A 322 21.11 -11.38 5.50
C LYS A 322 19.85 -10.64 5.10
N TRP A 323 19.94 -9.32 5.03
CA TRP A 323 18.88 -8.46 4.48
C TRP A 323 19.21 -7.95 3.08
N PHE A 324 18.17 -7.67 2.30
CA PHE A 324 18.24 -6.93 1.04
C PHE A 324 17.13 -5.87 1.01
N LYS A 325 17.47 -4.67 0.52
CA LYS A 325 16.48 -3.65 0.18
C LYS A 325 15.83 -3.95 -1.16
N SER A 326 14.61 -3.44 -1.35
CA SER A 326 13.82 -3.55 -2.58
C SER A 326 13.02 -2.28 -2.82
N ASN A 327 12.74 -1.95 -4.08
CA ASN A 327 11.92 -0.80 -4.47
C ASN A 327 10.67 -1.22 -5.25
N ASP A 328 9.75 -0.27 -5.38
CA ASP A 328 8.47 -0.43 -6.08
C ASP A 328 8.64 -0.92 -7.53
N GLN A 329 9.64 -0.41 -8.26
CA GLN A 329 9.84 -0.75 -9.67
C GLN A 329 10.19 -2.22 -9.85
N ASP A 330 11.20 -2.71 -9.11
CA ASP A 330 11.55 -4.14 -9.09
C ASP A 330 10.37 -5.00 -8.59
N ALA A 331 9.70 -4.56 -7.52
CA ALA A 331 8.59 -5.31 -6.93
C ALA A 331 7.44 -5.52 -7.92
N PHE A 332 6.97 -4.47 -8.58
CA PHE A 332 5.86 -4.56 -9.52
C PHE A 332 6.27 -5.24 -10.84
N ALA A 333 7.51 -5.04 -11.32
CA ALA A 333 8.02 -5.78 -12.47
C ALA A 333 8.02 -7.30 -12.21
N PHE A 334 8.53 -7.75 -11.05
CA PHE A 334 8.55 -9.17 -10.70
C PHE A 334 7.16 -9.73 -10.34
N ALA A 335 6.27 -8.96 -9.74
CA ALA A 335 4.88 -9.40 -9.51
C ALA A 335 4.14 -9.64 -10.84
N ARG A 336 4.27 -8.74 -11.82
CA ARG A 336 3.71 -8.95 -13.16
C ARG A 336 4.41 -10.09 -13.91
N MET A 337 5.71 -10.31 -13.67
CA MET A 337 6.45 -11.43 -14.23
C MET A 337 5.96 -12.78 -13.69
N LEU A 338 5.67 -12.89 -12.38
CA LEU A 338 5.09 -14.09 -11.76
C LEU A 338 3.72 -14.43 -12.36
N ILE A 339 2.88 -13.42 -12.58
CA ILE A 339 1.59 -13.57 -13.27
C ILE A 339 1.79 -14.06 -14.71
N ALA A 340 2.59 -13.34 -15.51
CA ALA A 340 2.70 -13.60 -16.95
C ALA A 340 3.54 -14.84 -17.32
N GLN A 341 4.53 -15.20 -16.50
CA GLN A 341 5.44 -16.31 -16.79
C GLN A 341 5.06 -17.59 -16.05
N GLU A 342 4.70 -17.53 -14.77
CA GLU A 342 4.42 -18.72 -13.94
C GLU A 342 2.92 -18.94 -13.71
N GLY A 343 2.05 -17.98 -14.06
CA GLY A 343 0.60 -18.05 -13.80
C GLY A 343 0.20 -17.77 -12.35
N LEU A 344 1.11 -17.23 -11.53
CA LEU A 344 0.89 -17.03 -10.10
C LEU A 344 0.26 -15.66 -9.84
N LEU A 345 -1.02 -15.66 -9.46
CA LEU A 345 -1.85 -14.46 -9.26
C LEU A 345 -1.59 -13.75 -7.90
N CYS A 346 -0.34 -13.39 -7.64
CA CYS A 346 0.14 -12.80 -6.39
C CYS A 346 0.22 -11.26 -6.40
N GLY A 347 0.39 -10.66 -5.22
CA GLY A 347 0.54 -9.22 -5.00
C GLY A 347 1.97 -8.68 -5.10
N GLY A 348 2.13 -7.36 -4.86
CA GLY A 348 3.41 -6.66 -5.04
C GLY A 348 4.53 -7.13 -4.10
N SER A 349 4.21 -7.45 -2.84
CA SER A 349 5.18 -7.95 -1.84
C SER A 349 5.77 -9.33 -2.17
N ALA A 350 5.07 -10.12 -2.99
CA ALA A 350 5.57 -11.37 -3.56
C ALA A 350 6.58 -11.10 -4.68
N GLY A 351 6.37 -10.03 -5.46
CA GLY A 351 7.34 -9.51 -6.41
C GLY A 351 8.61 -9.00 -5.75
N SER A 352 8.53 -8.26 -4.63
CA SER A 352 9.69 -7.86 -3.81
C SER A 352 10.51 -9.08 -3.35
N ALA A 353 9.84 -10.12 -2.85
CA ALA A 353 10.50 -11.34 -2.40
C ALA A 353 11.20 -12.07 -3.57
N MET A 354 10.56 -12.13 -4.74
CA MET A 354 11.12 -12.78 -5.94
C MET A 354 12.27 -11.99 -6.58
N SER A 355 12.20 -10.65 -6.59
CA SER A 355 13.25 -9.80 -7.15
C SER A 355 14.54 -9.87 -6.33
N VAL A 356 14.45 -10.09 -5.01
CA VAL A 356 15.61 -10.46 -4.18
C VAL A 356 16.00 -11.93 -4.37
N ALA A 357 15.07 -12.87 -4.46
CA ALA A 357 15.40 -14.29 -4.59
C ALA A 357 16.29 -14.59 -5.80
N VAL A 358 16.04 -13.96 -6.96
CA VAL A 358 16.90 -14.11 -8.15
C VAL A 358 18.27 -13.41 -8.06
N LYS A 359 18.48 -12.58 -7.04
CA LYS A 359 19.78 -11.96 -6.70
C LYS A 359 20.52 -12.81 -5.66
N ALA A 360 19.85 -13.20 -4.58
CA ALA A 360 20.40 -13.97 -3.47
C ALA A 360 20.73 -15.41 -3.87
N ALA A 361 19.82 -16.14 -4.53
CA ALA A 361 20.00 -17.56 -4.88
C ALA A 361 21.09 -17.82 -5.94
N ARG A 362 21.82 -16.79 -6.39
CA ARG A 362 22.97 -16.92 -7.32
C ARG A 362 24.18 -17.58 -6.70
N GLU A 363 24.30 -17.58 -5.37
CA GLU A 363 25.36 -18.30 -4.65
C GLU A 363 25.07 -19.80 -4.49
N LEU A 364 23.82 -20.23 -4.73
CA LEU A 364 23.40 -21.63 -4.68
C LEU A 364 23.75 -22.39 -5.95
N ARG A 365 23.98 -23.69 -5.78
CA ARG A 365 24.43 -24.63 -6.81
C ARG A 365 23.28 -25.50 -7.32
N GLU A 366 23.57 -26.27 -8.36
CA GLU A 366 22.66 -27.32 -8.82
C GLU A 366 22.43 -28.36 -7.71
N GLY A 367 21.19 -28.84 -7.59
CA GLY A 367 20.75 -29.73 -6.50
C GLY A 367 20.37 -29.05 -5.18
N GLN A 368 20.74 -27.78 -4.97
CA GLN A 368 20.28 -26.97 -3.84
C GLN A 368 18.89 -26.35 -4.11
N ARG A 369 18.21 -25.90 -3.06
CA ARG A 369 16.83 -25.38 -3.10
C ARG A 369 16.67 -24.04 -2.38
N CYS A 370 15.98 -23.10 -3.04
CA CYS A 370 15.49 -21.85 -2.48
C CYS A 370 13.96 -21.81 -2.44
N VAL A 371 13.36 -21.39 -1.32
CA VAL A 371 11.91 -21.19 -1.14
C VAL A 371 11.61 -19.70 -0.96
N VAL A 372 10.65 -19.17 -1.72
CA VAL A 372 10.18 -17.78 -1.64
C VAL A 372 8.75 -17.74 -1.11
N ILE A 373 8.48 -16.92 -0.09
CA ILE A 373 7.11 -16.69 0.39
C ILE A 373 6.39 -15.69 -0.51
N LEU A 374 5.23 -16.06 -1.08
CA LEU A 374 4.39 -15.17 -1.90
C LEU A 374 3.15 -14.74 -1.08
N PRO A 375 3.12 -13.54 -0.44
CA PRO A 375 2.27 -13.31 0.73
C PRO A 375 0.76 -13.16 0.48
N ASP A 376 0.33 -12.57 -0.63
CA ASP A 376 -1.09 -12.28 -0.89
C ASP A 376 -1.45 -12.26 -2.39
N SER A 377 -2.76 -12.22 -2.67
CA SER A 377 -3.32 -12.32 -4.02
C SER A 377 -3.39 -10.98 -4.77
N VAL A 378 -3.43 -11.05 -6.11
CA VAL A 378 -3.59 -9.89 -7.00
C VAL A 378 -4.90 -9.12 -6.78
N ARG A 379 -5.92 -9.74 -6.16
CA ARG A 379 -7.23 -9.14 -5.82
C ARG A 379 -7.09 -7.78 -5.15
N ASN A 380 -6.11 -7.62 -4.26
CA ASN A 380 -5.89 -6.41 -3.49
C ASN A 380 -5.34 -5.23 -4.33
N TYR A 381 -5.01 -5.44 -5.61
CA TYR A 381 -4.20 -4.53 -6.43
C TYR A 381 -4.70 -4.35 -7.88
N MET A 382 -5.96 -4.70 -8.16
CA MET A 382 -6.55 -4.68 -9.50
C MET A 382 -6.45 -3.30 -10.18
N SER A 383 -6.64 -2.23 -9.40
CA SER A 383 -6.52 -0.83 -9.82
C SER A 383 -5.11 -0.24 -9.68
N LYS A 384 -4.21 -0.94 -8.96
CA LYS A 384 -2.80 -0.57 -8.78
C LYS A 384 -1.92 -1.26 -9.84
N PHE A 385 -0.88 -2.00 -9.44
CA PHE A 385 0.18 -2.46 -10.35
C PHE A 385 -0.28 -3.40 -11.48
N LEU A 386 -1.46 -4.03 -11.37
CA LEU A 386 -2.03 -4.82 -12.46
C LEU A 386 -2.46 -3.93 -13.66
N SER A 387 -2.83 -2.68 -13.38
CA SER A 387 -3.23 -1.68 -14.38
C SER A 387 -2.01 -1.03 -15.02
N ASP A 388 -1.85 -1.21 -16.33
CA ASP A 388 -0.83 -0.50 -17.13
C ASP A 388 -0.93 1.03 -16.95
N LYS A 389 -2.15 1.57 -16.90
CA LYS A 389 -2.41 3.00 -16.69
C LYS A 389 -1.81 3.51 -15.38
N TRP A 390 -1.93 2.72 -14.30
CA TRP A 390 -1.37 3.07 -13.00
C TRP A 390 0.16 2.94 -12.99
N MET A 391 0.70 1.89 -13.62
CA MET A 391 2.15 1.69 -13.77
C MET A 391 2.81 2.83 -14.56
N LEU A 392 2.18 3.28 -15.65
CA LEU A 392 2.58 4.46 -16.44
C LEU A 392 2.47 5.75 -15.61
N GLN A 393 1.34 5.97 -14.92
CA GLN A 393 1.12 7.15 -14.08
C GLN A 393 2.16 7.28 -12.95
N LYS A 394 2.67 6.15 -12.43
CA LYS A 394 3.71 6.10 -11.40
C LYS A 394 5.14 6.07 -11.94
N GLY A 395 5.33 5.96 -13.26
CA GLY A 395 6.65 5.88 -13.89
C GLY A 395 7.35 4.51 -13.75
N PHE A 396 6.67 3.48 -13.23
CA PHE A 396 7.19 2.11 -13.11
C PHE A 396 7.17 1.34 -14.45
N MET A 397 6.58 1.94 -15.49
CA MET A 397 6.52 1.45 -16.87
C MET A 397 6.61 2.65 -17.82
N LYS A 398 7.24 2.46 -18.99
CA LYS A 398 7.32 3.47 -20.05
C LYS A 398 6.28 3.21 -21.15
N GLU A 399 5.94 4.27 -21.88
CA GLU A 399 5.15 4.17 -23.12
C GLU A 399 5.82 3.30 -24.22
N GLU A 400 7.11 3.00 -24.08
CA GLU A 400 7.91 2.15 -24.97
C GLU A 400 7.74 0.65 -24.65
N ASP A 401 7.43 0.31 -23.40
CA ASP A 401 7.27 -1.08 -22.93
C ASP A 401 5.89 -1.67 -23.31
N LEU A 402 4.95 -0.82 -23.73
CA LEU A 402 3.59 -1.19 -24.11
C LEU A 402 3.57 -1.92 -25.46
N THR A 403 3.13 -3.18 -25.46
CA THR A 403 2.95 -4.00 -26.68
C THR A 403 1.74 -3.60 -27.55
N VAL A 404 1.24 -2.38 -27.38
CA VAL A 404 0.07 -1.83 -28.08
C VAL A 404 0.51 -1.20 -29.41
N LYS A 405 -0.12 -1.60 -30.52
CA LYS A 405 0.06 -0.94 -31.82
C LYS A 405 -0.53 0.48 -31.77
N LYS A 406 0.33 1.48 -31.57
CA LYS A 406 -0.03 2.90 -31.50
C LYS A 406 -0.74 3.35 -32.80
N PRO A 407 -1.98 3.87 -32.75
CA PRO A 407 -2.71 4.34 -33.93
C PRO A 407 -2.03 5.50 -34.65
N TRP A 408 -2.43 5.74 -35.91
CA TRP A 408 -1.88 6.81 -36.77
C TRP A 408 -1.96 8.22 -36.14
N TRP A 409 -2.91 8.45 -35.24
CA TRP A 409 -3.13 9.73 -34.56
C TRP A 409 -2.35 9.89 -33.24
N TRP A 410 -1.71 8.85 -32.72
CA TRP A 410 -1.14 8.82 -31.36
C TRP A 410 -0.11 9.94 -31.07
N HIS A 411 0.70 10.26 -32.07
CA HIS A 411 1.81 11.23 -31.97
C HIS A 411 1.44 12.65 -32.43
N LEU A 412 0.21 12.86 -32.89
CA LEU A 412 -0.35 14.19 -33.18
C LEU A 412 -0.49 14.99 -31.89
N ARG A 413 -0.63 16.32 -31.97
CA ARG A 413 -0.65 17.19 -30.78
C ARG A 413 -2.06 17.60 -30.37
N VAL A 414 -2.28 17.89 -29.08
CA VAL A 414 -3.58 18.34 -28.55
C VAL A 414 -4.11 19.58 -29.29
N GLN A 415 -3.24 20.50 -29.69
CA GLN A 415 -3.59 21.66 -30.53
C GLN A 415 -4.14 21.34 -31.94
N GLU A 416 -4.07 20.08 -32.39
CA GLU A 416 -4.68 19.66 -33.66
C GLU A 416 -6.17 19.32 -33.51
N LEU A 417 -6.65 19.11 -32.28
CA LEU A 417 -8.07 19.18 -31.99
C LEU A 417 -8.52 20.62 -32.18
N SER A 418 -9.60 20.84 -32.94
CA SER A 418 -10.17 22.18 -33.15
C SER A 418 -10.96 22.62 -31.91
N LEU A 419 -10.23 22.94 -30.82
CA LEU A 419 -10.81 23.25 -29.52
C LEU A 419 -11.70 24.50 -29.57
N SER A 420 -12.92 24.37 -29.03
CA SER A 420 -13.80 25.51 -28.77
C SER A 420 -13.38 26.23 -27.48
N ALA A 421 -13.58 27.55 -27.44
CA ALA A 421 -13.32 28.34 -26.24
C ALA A 421 -14.16 27.81 -25.05
N PRO A 422 -13.55 27.58 -23.88
CA PRO A 422 -14.23 26.97 -22.74
C PRO A 422 -15.18 27.96 -22.05
N LEU A 423 -16.37 27.50 -21.70
CA LEU A 423 -17.20 28.12 -20.67
C LEU A 423 -16.52 27.95 -19.31
N THR A 424 -16.19 29.05 -18.63
CA THR A 424 -15.65 29.06 -17.26
C THR A 424 -16.61 29.78 -16.31
N VAL A 425 -16.50 29.51 -15.00
CA VAL A 425 -17.29 30.19 -13.96
C VAL A 425 -16.42 30.69 -12.81
N LEU A 426 -16.78 31.81 -12.21
CA LEU A 426 -16.10 32.35 -11.02
C LEU A 426 -16.45 31.50 -9.77
N PRO A 427 -15.52 31.35 -8.80
CA PRO A 427 -15.77 30.58 -7.56
C PRO A 427 -16.89 31.16 -6.66
N THR A 428 -17.31 32.39 -6.95
CA THR A 428 -18.32 33.16 -6.22
C THR A 428 -19.76 32.93 -6.73
N VAL A 429 -19.94 32.34 -7.91
CA VAL A 429 -21.27 32.02 -8.50
C VAL A 429 -21.98 30.96 -7.64
N THR A 430 -23.32 30.97 -7.61
CA THR A 430 -24.13 29.98 -6.88
C THR A 430 -24.21 28.64 -7.63
N CYS A 431 -24.51 27.56 -6.89
CA CYS A 431 -24.73 26.24 -7.49
C CYS A 431 -25.93 26.26 -8.46
N GLU A 432 -27.01 26.94 -8.07
CA GLU A 432 -28.21 27.18 -8.87
C GLU A 432 -27.88 27.82 -10.23
N HIS A 433 -27.27 29.01 -10.22
CA HIS A 433 -26.99 29.74 -11.45
C HIS A 433 -25.96 29.03 -12.34
N THR A 434 -25.06 28.25 -11.74
CA THR A 434 -24.12 27.40 -12.50
C THR A 434 -24.84 26.23 -13.18
N ILE A 435 -25.84 25.61 -12.53
CA ILE A 435 -26.70 24.59 -13.14
C ILE A 435 -27.53 25.20 -14.28
N GLU A 436 -28.04 26.43 -14.12
CA GLU A 436 -28.75 27.15 -15.19
C GLU A 436 -27.84 27.37 -16.41
N ILE A 437 -26.68 28.01 -16.24
CA ILE A 437 -25.74 28.33 -17.33
C ILE A 437 -25.27 27.05 -18.05
N LEU A 438 -24.91 25.99 -17.30
CA LEU A 438 -24.51 24.72 -17.89
C LEU A 438 -25.61 24.13 -18.80
N ARG A 439 -26.86 24.12 -18.34
CA ARG A 439 -28.00 23.58 -19.10
C ARG A 439 -28.40 24.48 -20.27
N GLU A 440 -28.34 25.81 -20.12
CA GLU A 440 -28.67 26.77 -21.17
C GLU A 440 -27.63 26.76 -22.30
N LYS A 441 -26.35 26.61 -21.97
CA LYS A 441 -25.24 26.57 -22.95
C LYS A 441 -24.92 25.17 -23.46
N GLY A 442 -25.56 24.12 -22.94
CA GLY A 442 -25.37 22.73 -23.39
C GLY A 442 -24.05 22.08 -22.95
N PHE A 443 -23.50 22.47 -21.80
CA PHE A 443 -22.29 21.90 -21.21
C PHE A 443 -22.63 21.08 -19.95
N ASP A 444 -22.08 19.88 -19.80
CA ASP A 444 -22.20 19.11 -18.55
C ASP A 444 -21.21 19.55 -17.45
N GLN A 445 -20.25 20.43 -17.78
CA GLN A 445 -19.11 20.76 -16.93
C GLN A 445 -18.46 22.10 -17.29
N ALA A 446 -17.88 22.79 -16.29
CA ALA A 446 -17.12 24.03 -16.46
C ALA A 446 -15.90 24.08 -15.53
N PRO A 447 -14.76 24.65 -15.97
CA PRO A 447 -13.66 25.00 -15.08
C PRO A 447 -14.03 26.18 -14.19
N VAL A 448 -13.71 26.06 -12.91
CA VAL A 448 -13.83 27.15 -11.94
C VAL A 448 -12.51 27.90 -11.90
N VAL A 449 -12.54 29.15 -12.35
CA VAL A 449 -11.38 30.01 -12.56
C VAL A 449 -11.62 31.31 -11.80
N ASP A 450 -10.62 31.81 -11.07
CA ASP A 450 -10.74 33.08 -10.36
C ASP A 450 -10.39 34.31 -11.22
N GLU A 451 -10.54 35.50 -10.65
CA GLU A 451 -10.28 36.79 -11.32
C GLU A 451 -8.81 36.95 -11.76
N SER A 452 -7.86 36.28 -11.08
CA SER A 452 -6.46 36.25 -11.51
C SER A 452 -6.26 35.34 -12.74
N GLY A 453 -7.20 34.44 -13.02
CA GLY A 453 -7.09 33.41 -14.05
C GLY A 453 -6.59 32.06 -13.52
N ALA A 454 -6.45 31.88 -12.20
CA ALA A 454 -6.01 30.62 -11.63
C ALA A 454 -7.14 29.58 -11.67
N VAL A 455 -6.82 28.36 -12.13
CA VAL A 455 -7.77 27.24 -12.17
C VAL A 455 -7.90 26.65 -10.76
N LEU A 456 -9.03 26.90 -10.10
CA LEU A 456 -9.30 26.37 -8.75
C LEU A 456 -9.85 24.93 -8.80
N GLY A 457 -10.40 24.52 -9.93
CA GLY A 457 -10.80 23.15 -10.23
C GLY A 457 -11.92 23.08 -11.25
N MET A 458 -12.78 22.06 -11.14
CA MET A 458 -13.88 21.77 -12.07
C MET A 458 -15.20 21.56 -11.33
N VAL A 459 -16.31 21.94 -11.95
CA VAL A 459 -17.67 21.54 -11.52
C VAL A 459 -18.36 20.78 -12.65
N THR A 460 -19.17 19.78 -12.30
CA THR A 460 -20.00 19.04 -13.26
C THR A 460 -21.45 19.04 -12.79
N LEU A 461 -22.39 18.98 -13.74
CA LEU A 461 -23.82 18.93 -13.48
C LEU A 461 -24.15 17.75 -12.55
N GLY A 462 -23.53 16.59 -12.78
CA GLY A 462 -23.67 15.40 -11.93
C GLY A 462 -23.14 15.56 -10.50
N SER A 463 -21.97 16.18 -10.29
CA SER A 463 -21.41 16.35 -8.93
C SER A 463 -22.20 17.37 -8.11
N MET A 464 -22.70 18.43 -8.75
CA MET A 464 -23.55 19.43 -8.11
C MET A 464 -24.93 18.86 -7.75
N LEU A 465 -25.59 18.16 -8.68
CA LEU A 465 -26.87 17.50 -8.42
C LEU A 465 -26.76 16.45 -7.30
N SER A 466 -25.72 15.61 -7.32
CA SER A 466 -25.46 14.63 -6.26
C SER A 466 -25.25 15.30 -4.89
N SER A 467 -24.52 16.43 -4.84
CA SER A 467 -24.27 17.18 -3.62
C SER A 467 -25.52 17.89 -3.06
N LEU A 468 -26.40 18.39 -3.94
CA LEU A 468 -27.69 18.98 -3.59
C LEU A 468 -28.67 17.90 -3.07
N LEU A 469 -28.82 16.79 -3.78
CA LEU A 469 -29.72 15.69 -3.41
C LEU A 469 -29.28 15.00 -2.10
N ALA A 470 -27.97 14.93 -1.83
CA ALA A 470 -27.42 14.44 -0.57
C ALA A 470 -27.44 15.49 0.58
N GLY A 471 -28.04 16.67 0.38
CA GLY A 471 -28.15 17.73 1.40
C GLY A 471 -26.82 18.38 1.81
N LYS A 472 -25.73 18.17 1.06
CA LYS A 472 -24.38 18.66 1.40
C LYS A 472 -24.20 20.15 1.11
N VAL A 473 -24.99 20.70 0.19
CA VAL A 473 -25.07 22.13 -0.17
C VAL A 473 -26.51 22.51 -0.52
N ARG A 474 -26.80 23.81 -0.56
CA ARG A 474 -28.09 24.38 -1.01
C ARG A 474 -27.92 25.09 -2.37
N PRO A 475 -28.99 25.35 -3.14
CA PRO A 475 -28.89 26.00 -4.45
C PRO A 475 -28.16 27.36 -4.40
N SER A 476 -28.40 28.15 -3.36
CA SER A 476 -27.79 29.47 -3.13
C SER A 476 -26.39 29.44 -2.52
N ASP A 477 -25.82 28.27 -2.20
CA ASP A 477 -24.42 28.17 -1.78
C ASP A 477 -23.47 28.34 -2.99
N GLN A 478 -22.29 28.92 -2.75
CA GLN A 478 -21.30 29.20 -3.80
C GLN A 478 -20.60 27.93 -4.31
N VAL A 479 -20.34 27.86 -5.63
CA VAL A 479 -19.73 26.68 -6.28
C VAL A 479 -18.40 26.25 -5.70
N ARG A 480 -17.62 27.16 -5.08
CA ARG A 480 -16.39 26.80 -4.35
C ARG A 480 -16.56 25.70 -3.29
N LYS A 481 -17.78 25.40 -2.83
CA LYS A 481 -18.08 24.26 -1.94
C LYS A 481 -18.14 22.89 -2.64
N VAL A 482 -18.31 22.85 -3.96
CA VAL A 482 -18.50 21.64 -4.78
C VAL A 482 -17.47 21.47 -5.91
N VAL A 483 -16.40 22.28 -5.89
CA VAL A 483 -15.28 22.17 -6.84
C VAL A 483 -14.54 20.85 -6.65
N SER A 484 -14.49 20.03 -7.70
CA SER A 484 -13.52 18.94 -7.79
C SER A 484 -12.13 19.51 -8.07
N ARG A 485 -11.17 19.18 -7.20
CA ARG A 485 -9.73 19.33 -7.48
C ARG A 485 -9.12 18.10 -8.15
N GLN A 486 -9.90 17.04 -8.32
CA GLN A 486 -9.50 15.84 -9.05
C GLN A 486 -9.92 15.99 -10.52
N PHE A 487 -8.94 16.37 -11.34
CA PHE A 487 -8.98 16.44 -12.80
C PHE A 487 -7.53 16.40 -13.32
N LYS A 488 -7.34 16.19 -14.61
CA LYS A 488 -6.01 16.25 -15.25
C LYS A 488 -5.88 17.47 -16.14
N GLN A 489 -4.72 18.10 -16.08
CA GLN A 489 -4.29 19.14 -17.01
C GLN A 489 -3.44 18.53 -18.12
N ILE A 490 -3.55 19.05 -19.34
CA ILE A 490 -2.74 18.65 -20.49
C ILE A 490 -2.35 19.89 -21.31
N CYS A 491 -1.13 19.92 -21.86
CA CYS A 491 -0.64 21.05 -22.65
C CYS A 491 -1.07 20.94 -24.12
N LEU A 492 -1.26 22.06 -24.81
CA LEU A 492 -1.46 22.12 -26.27
C LEU A 492 -0.41 21.34 -27.08
N THR A 493 0.81 21.27 -26.55
CA THR A 493 1.99 20.59 -27.12
C THR A 493 2.13 19.12 -26.71
N ASP A 494 1.26 18.57 -25.87
CA ASP A 494 1.27 17.13 -25.55
C ASP A 494 0.74 16.27 -26.71
N PRO A 495 1.10 14.97 -26.77
CA PRO A 495 0.60 14.05 -27.78
C PRO A 495 -0.82 13.54 -27.47
N LEU A 496 -1.60 13.22 -28.51
CA LEU A 496 -2.95 12.65 -28.36
C LEU A 496 -2.96 11.27 -27.68
N GLY A 497 -1.85 10.51 -27.69
CA GLY A 497 -1.70 9.30 -26.88
C GLY A 497 -1.78 9.56 -25.37
N LYS A 498 -1.08 10.59 -24.89
CA LYS A 498 -1.16 11.06 -23.48
C LYS A 498 -2.57 11.54 -23.14
N LEU A 499 -3.24 12.22 -24.07
CA LEU A 499 -4.66 12.57 -23.93
C LEU A 499 -5.54 11.32 -23.80
N SER A 500 -5.36 10.31 -24.67
CA SER A 500 -6.11 9.06 -24.63
C SER A 500 -5.99 8.38 -23.27
N HIS A 501 -4.77 8.29 -22.72
CA HIS A 501 -4.53 7.73 -21.39
C HIS A 501 -5.13 8.55 -20.23
N ILE A 502 -5.31 9.86 -20.39
CA ILE A 502 -6.09 10.68 -19.44
C ILE A 502 -7.57 10.36 -19.55
N LEU A 503 -8.13 10.38 -20.77
CA LEU A 503 -9.54 10.12 -21.06
C LEU A 503 -9.98 8.68 -20.76
N GLU A 504 -9.00 7.79 -20.60
CA GLU A 504 -9.12 6.41 -20.12
C GLU A 504 -9.33 6.28 -18.60
N MET A 505 -9.23 7.38 -17.84
CA MET A 505 -9.30 7.41 -16.37
C MET A 505 -10.19 8.54 -15.85
N ASP A 506 -10.06 9.73 -16.43
CA ASP A 506 -10.81 10.95 -16.14
C ASP A 506 -11.81 11.19 -17.28
N HIS A 507 -13.03 11.66 -17.00
CA HIS A 507 -14.06 11.85 -18.03
C HIS A 507 -13.71 12.96 -19.05
N PHE A 508 -12.76 13.84 -18.69
CA PHE A 508 -12.27 14.94 -19.50
C PHE A 508 -10.82 15.29 -19.12
N ALA A 509 -10.12 15.97 -20.02
CA ALA A 509 -8.86 16.65 -19.76
C ALA A 509 -9.05 18.17 -19.89
N LEU A 510 -8.43 18.93 -18.98
CA LEU A 510 -8.38 20.39 -19.08
C LEU A 510 -7.16 20.81 -19.90
N VAL A 511 -7.39 21.40 -21.08
CA VAL A 511 -6.28 21.87 -21.93
C VAL A 511 -5.82 23.23 -21.44
N VAL A 512 -4.54 23.33 -21.09
CA VAL A 512 -3.93 24.53 -20.51
C VAL A 512 -2.71 24.99 -21.28
N HIS A 513 -2.36 26.27 -21.12
CA HIS A 513 -1.10 26.85 -21.57
C HIS A 513 -0.59 27.87 -20.55
N GLU A 514 0.72 28.02 -20.42
CA GLU A 514 1.33 29.13 -19.68
C GLU A 514 1.51 30.34 -20.60
N GLN A 515 1.05 31.51 -20.17
CA GLN A 515 1.38 32.78 -20.78
C GLN A 515 2.29 33.58 -19.84
N ILE A 516 3.36 34.16 -20.36
CA ILE A 516 4.17 35.14 -19.61
C ILE A 516 3.53 36.52 -19.81
N GLN A 517 3.10 37.15 -18.72
CA GLN A 517 2.51 38.49 -18.70
C GLN A 517 3.44 39.44 -17.93
N TYR A 518 3.85 40.52 -18.57
CA TYR A 518 4.63 41.59 -17.94
C TYR A 518 3.71 42.64 -17.33
N HIS A 519 4.01 43.08 -16.11
CA HIS A 519 3.34 44.19 -15.43
C HIS A 519 4.12 45.50 -15.57
N SER A 520 3.45 46.62 -15.29
CA SER A 520 4.01 47.99 -15.36
C SER A 520 5.30 48.18 -14.55
N HIS A 521 5.54 47.33 -13.54
CA HIS A 521 6.68 47.42 -12.61
C HIS A 521 7.86 46.50 -12.98
N ARG A 522 7.93 46.02 -14.24
CA ARG A 522 8.96 45.10 -14.79
C ARG A 522 8.94 43.66 -14.24
N GLU A 523 8.04 43.32 -13.34
CA GLU A 523 7.83 41.93 -12.93
C GLU A 523 7.04 41.14 -14.00
N ALA A 524 7.47 39.91 -14.26
CA ALA A 524 6.82 38.99 -15.18
C ALA A 524 6.11 37.87 -14.41
N SER A 525 4.78 37.85 -14.46
CA SER A 525 3.98 36.76 -13.89
C SER A 525 3.69 35.70 -14.95
N LYS A 526 3.82 34.42 -14.61
CA LYS A 526 3.16 33.35 -15.37
C LYS A 526 1.67 33.34 -15.05
N ARG A 527 0.83 33.37 -16.09
CA ARG A 527 -0.62 33.17 -16.01
C ARG A 527 -0.99 31.87 -16.72
N GLN A 528 -1.75 31.00 -16.07
CA GLN A 528 -2.30 29.82 -16.73
C GLN A 528 -3.58 30.21 -17.47
N MET A 529 -3.72 29.81 -18.74
CA MET A 529 -4.97 29.97 -19.50
C MET A 529 -5.55 28.61 -19.85
N VAL A 530 -6.88 28.49 -19.77
CA VAL A 530 -7.62 27.33 -20.25
C VAL A 530 -7.95 27.52 -21.73
N PHE A 531 -7.52 26.58 -22.57
CA PHE A 531 -7.76 26.58 -24.01
C PHE A 531 -8.97 25.72 -24.43
N GLY A 532 -9.40 24.80 -23.56
CA GLY A 532 -10.58 23.97 -23.80
C GLY A 532 -10.74 22.90 -22.72
N VAL A 533 -11.92 22.27 -22.71
CA VAL A 533 -12.17 21.00 -22.01
C VAL A 533 -12.36 19.95 -23.10
N VAL A 534 -11.67 18.82 -23.00
CA VAL A 534 -11.67 17.76 -24.02
C VAL A 534 -12.16 16.45 -23.40
N SER A 535 -13.07 15.77 -24.08
CA SER A 535 -13.63 14.47 -23.69
C SER A 535 -13.22 13.35 -24.66
N ALA A 536 -13.55 12.10 -24.32
CA ALA A 536 -13.41 10.96 -25.23
C ALA A 536 -14.21 11.14 -26.54
N ILE A 537 -15.32 11.88 -26.50
CA ILE A 537 -16.18 12.17 -27.66
C ILE A 537 -15.45 13.10 -28.65
N ASP A 538 -14.71 14.10 -28.15
CA ASP A 538 -13.97 15.06 -28.98
C ASP A 538 -12.81 14.38 -29.72
N LEU A 539 -12.06 13.52 -29.02
CA LEU A 539 -10.99 12.72 -29.62
C LEU A 539 -11.55 11.74 -30.68
N LEU A 540 -12.67 11.08 -30.39
CA LEU A 540 -13.36 10.19 -31.35
C LEU A 540 -13.84 10.97 -32.58
N ASN A 541 -14.46 12.13 -32.40
CA ASN A 541 -14.94 12.99 -33.47
C ASN A 541 -13.80 13.49 -34.39
N PHE A 542 -12.65 13.83 -33.81
CA PHE A 542 -11.45 14.20 -34.55
C PHE A 542 -10.94 13.06 -35.44
N VAL A 543 -10.76 11.86 -34.86
CA VAL A 543 -10.27 10.67 -35.58
C VAL A 543 -11.25 10.29 -36.70
N ALA A 544 -12.54 10.13 -36.40
CA ALA A 544 -13.56 9.76 -37.36
C ALA A 544 -13.75 10.79 -38.49
N THR A 545 -13.42 12.07 -38.25
CA THR A 545 -13.50 13.12 -39.27
C THR A 545 -12.25 13.14 -40.16
N ARG A 546 -11.04 12.98 -39.61
CA ARG A 546 -9.83 12.84 -40.42
C ARG A 546 -9.83 11.55 -41.26
N GLU A 547 -10.33 10.43 -40.74
CA GLU A 547 -10.43 9.18 -41.52
C GLU A 547 -11.44 9.27 -42.69
N ARG A 548 -12.59 9.93 -42.48
CA ARG A 548 -13.53 10.24 -43.59
C ARG A 548 -12.87 11.10 -44.65
N ASN A 549 -12.12 12.13 -44.25
CA ASN A 549 -11.42 13.05 -45.14
C ASN A 549 -10.20 12.41 -45.86
N GLN A 550 -9.65 11.33 -45.34
CA GLN A 550 -8.65 10.51 -46.04
C GLN A 550 -9.33 9.63 -47.10
N LYS A 551 -10.44 8.94 -46.76
CA LYS A 551 -11.17 8.06 -47.69
C LYS A 551 -11.72 8.79 -48.91
N THR A 552 -12.22 10.02 -48.76
CA THR A 552 -12.67 10.84 -49.90
C THR A 552 -11.51 11.31 -50.79
N LYS A 553 -10.30 11.54 -50.23
CA LYS A 553 -9.11 11.88 -51.01
C LYS A 553 -8.49 10.69 -51.75
N SER A 554 -8.63 9.46 -51.23
CA SER A 554 -8.21 8.24 -51.94
C SER A 554 -9.19 7.78 -53.03
N GLY A 555 -10.44 8.26 -53.00
CA GLY A 555 -11.48 7.86 -53.96
C GLY A 555 -11.53 8.69 -55.24
N SER A 556 -10.70 9.73 -55.40
CA SER A 556 -10.78 10.70 -56.50
C SER A 556 -9.76 10.51 -57.62
N THR A 557 -9.25 9.29 -57.81
CA THR A 557 -8.27 8.94 -58.86
C THR A 557 -8.62 7.65 -59.58
N SER A 558 -8.47 7.66 -60.91
CA SER A 558 -8.66 6.56 -61.87
C SER A 558 -10.06 5.92 -62.00
N GLU A 559 -10.93 6.55 -62.80
CA GLU A 559 -11.67 5.80 -63.83
C GLU A 559 -10.89 5.88 -65.16
N PRO A 560 -10.40 4.76 -65.71
CA PRO A 560 -9.96 4.69 -67.11
C PRO A 560 -11.18 4.46 -68.03
N ARG A 561 -11.30 5.26 -69.10
CA ARG A 561 -12.32 5.02 -70.14
C ARG A 561 -12.10 3.65 -70.80
N GLY A 562 -13.17 2.89 -70.97
CA GLY A 562 -13.10 1.54 -71.54
C GLY A 562 -12.72 1.51 -73.03
N VAL A 563 -11.99 0.46 -73.40
CA VAL A 563 -11.78 -0.01 -74.78
C VAL A 563 -12.00 -1.53 -74.75
N GLY A 564 -12.74 -2.08 -75.73
CA GLY A 564 -13.28 -3.44 -75.65
C GLY A 564 -12.77 -4.43 -76.70
N ALA A 565 -12.57 -5.67 -76.26
CA ALA A 565 -12.52 -6.94 -76.99
C ALA A 565 -12.80 -8.06 -75.94
N GLY A 566 -13.40 -9.22 -76.21
CA GLY A 566 -13.62 -9.92 -77.49
C GLY A 566 -12.52 -10.97 -77.71
N ALA A 567 -12.76 -12.29 -77.62
CA ALA A 567 -14.00 -13.03 -77.33
C ALA A 567 -13.69 -14.41 -76.69
N GLN A 568 -14.74 -15.19 -76.38
CA GLN A 568 -14.72 -16.59 -75.91
C GLN A 568 -14.47 -17.61 -77.06
N PRO A 569 -14.26 -18.92 -76.77
CA PRO A 569 -14.28 -19.60 -75.46
C PRO A 569 -12.92 -20.08 -74.93
#